data_AF-A0A1Z3HRZ2-F1
#
_entry.id   AF-A0A1Z3HRZ2-F1
#
_cell.length_a   1.000
_cell.length_b   1.000
_cell.length_c   1.000
_cell.angle_alpha   90.00
_cell.angle_beta   90.00
_cell.angle_gamma   90.00
#
_symmetry.space_group_name_H-M   'P 1'
#
loop_
_entity.id
_entity.type
_entity.pdbx_description
1 polymer ?
#
loop_
_entity_poly.entity_id
_entity_poly.type
_entity_poly.pdbx_seq_one_letter_code
_entity_poly.pdbx_strand_id
1 'polypeptide(L)' 'MRNQRKQPTAKPTFRWIMQKFQGIHWVKLEGQRQISNLNDERRLIIHLLGPPVERYYYAPG' A
#
# COMPACT_ATOMS: atom_id res chain seq x y z
N MET A 1 1.67 -3.76 -29.75
CA MET A 1 1.33 -2.80 -28.67
C MET A 1 2.30 -2.99 -27.51
N ARG A 2 3.24 -2.06 -27.31
CA ARG A 2 4.21 -2.11 -26.21
C ARG A 2 3.50 -1.67 -24.92
N ASN A 3 3.27 -2.60 -24.00
CA ASN A 3 2.71 -2.30 -22.69
C ASN A 3 3.74 -1.52 -21.84
N GLN A 4 3.71 -0.19 -21.90
CA GLN A 4 4.53 0.69 -21.03
C GLN A 4 4.14 0.63 -19.54
N ARG A 5 3.11 -0.15 -19.18
CA ARG A 5 2.52 -0.16 -17.83
C ARG A 5 3.21 -1.09 -16.82
N LYS A 6 4.29 -1.79 -17.19
CA LYS A 6 4.90 -2.83 -16.34
C LYS A 6 6.40 -2.66 -16.07
N GLN A 7 7.01 -1.52 -16.39
CA GLN A 7 8.42 -1.33 -16.02
C GLN A 7 8.53 -0.82 -14.59
N PRO A 8 9.17 -1.58 -13.66
CA PRO A 8 9.49 -1.06 -12.35
C PRO A 8 10.43 0.14 -12.52
N THR A 9 10.03 1.29 -11.97
CA THR A 9 10.87 2.50 -11.98
C THR A 9 11.70 2.53 -10.70
N ALA A 10 13.00 2.79 -10.83
CA ALA A 10 13.87 3.03 -9.68
C ALA A 10 13.54 4.36 -8.96
N LYS A 11 12.75 5.23 -9.59
CA LYS A 11 12.30 6.52 -9.05
C LYS A 11 10.79 6.65 -9.20
N PRO A 12 10.00 6.00 -8.32
CA PRO A 12 8.54 6.12 -8.36
C PRO A 12 8.12 7.55 -8.04
N THR A 13 7.14 8.06 -8.78
CA THR A 13 6.49 9.32 -8.41
C THR A 13 5.50 9.08 -7.28
N PHE A 14 5.18 10.11 -6.51
CA PHE A 14 4.15 10.02 -5.47
C PHE A 14 2.80 9.54 -6.05
N ARG A 15 2.43 9.98 -7.26
CA ARG A 15 1.24 9.50 -7.97
C ARG A 15 1.27 7.98 -8.18
N TRP A 16 2.41 7.42 -8.58
CA TRP A 16 2.57 5.98 -8.77
C TRP A 16 2.43 5.23 -7.44
N ILE A 17 2.99 5.77 -6.36
CA ILE A 17 2.84 5.23 -5.01
C ILE A 17 1.36 5.22 -4.60
N MET A 18 0.63 6.30 -4.82
CA MET A 18 -0.81 6.37 -4.54
C MET A 18 -1.62 5.38 -5.39
N GLN A 19 -1.25 5.16 -6.66
CA GLN A 19 -1.88 4.13 -7.50
C GLN A 19 -1.67 2.72 -6.92
N LYS A 20 -0.50 2.44 -6.34
CA LYS A 20 -0.24 1.16 -5.67
C LYS A 20 -1.08 0.95 -4.41
N PHE A 21 -1.46 2.01 -3.73
CA PHE A 21 -2.34 1.97 -2.56
C PHE A 21 -3.84 1.93 -2.89
N GLN A 22 -4.21 2.01 -4.18
CA GLN A 22 -5.60 1.80 -4.58
C GLN A 22 -6.05 0.39 -4.21
N GLY A 23 -7.22 0.32 -3.57
CA GLY A 23 -7.80 -0.93 -3.12
C GLY A 23 -7.34 -1.42 -1.75
N ILE A 24 -6.53 -0.64 -1.00
CA ILE A 24 -6.27 -0.93 0.42
C ILE A 24 -7.49 -0.46 1.21
N HIS A 25 -8.20 -1.41 1.84
CA HIS A 25 -9.39 -1.12 2.63
C HIS A 25 -9.36 -1.85 3.95
N TRP A 26 -9.90 -1.22 4.99
CA TRP A 26 -10.21 -1.90 6.24
C TRP A 26 -11.44 -2.78 6.06
N VAL A 27 -11.28 -4.07 6.35
CA VAL A 27 -12.38 -5.04 6.36
C VAL A 27 -12.54 -5.58 7.78
N LYS A 28 -13.78 -5.83 8.19
CA LYS A 28 -14.07 -6.48 9.46
C LYS A 28 -14.34 -7.95 9.18
N LEU A 29 -13.40 -8.81 9.55
CA LEU A 29 -13.52 -10.26 9.42
C LEU A 29 -13.54 -10.84 10.83
N GLU A 30 -14.59 -11.60 11.15
CA GLU A 30 -14.73 -12.28 12.45
C GLU A 30 -14.59 -11.35 13.67
N GLY A 31 -15.09 -10.12 13.56
CA GLY A 31 -15.01 -9.13 14.64
C GLY A 31 -13.68 -8.38 14.72
N GLN A 32 -12.63 -8.86 14.05
CA GLN A 32 -11.32 -8.20 13.97
C GLN A 32 -11.22 -7.30 12.74
N ARG A 33 -10.66 -6.09 12.92
CA ARG A 33 -10.32 -5.20 11.80
C ARG A 33 -9.05 -5.71 11.15
N GLN A 34 -9.13 -6.04 9.86
CA GLN A 34 -8.01 -6.47 9.05
C GLN A 34 -7.85 -5.51 7.87
N ILE A 35 -6.62 -5.32 7.42
CA ILE A 35 -6.35 -4.54 6.21
C ILE A 35 -6.37 -5.51 5.02
N SER A 36 -7.34 -5.32 4.13
CA SER A 36 -7.40 -6.07 2.88
C SER A 36 -6.36 -5.57 1.88
N ASN A 37 -5.93 -6.47 0.98
CA ASN A 37 -5.08 -6.13 -0.17
C ASN A 37 -3.69 -5.56 0.22
N LEU A 38 -3.17 -5.92 1.39
CA LEU A 38 -1.84 -5.49 1.86
C LEU A 38 -0.78 -6.54 1.51
N ASN A 39 -0.28 -6.51 0.28
CA ASN A 39 0.82 -7.36 -0.18
C ASN A 39 2.21 -6.84 0.27
N ASP A 40 3.27 -7.64 0.08
CA ASP A 40 4.61 -7.30 0.54
C ASP A 40 5.19 -6.02 -0.07
N GLU A 41 4.88 -5.74 -1.35
CA GLU A 41 5.28 -4.49 -2.02
C GLU A 41 4.67 -3.28 -1.30
N ARG A 42 3.38 -3.34 -0.94
CA ARG A 42 2.68 -2.25 -0.24
C ARG A 42 3.22 -2.10 1.18
N ARG A 43 3.50 -3.20 1.88
CA ARG A 43 4.13 -3.17 3.23
C ARG A 43 5.50 -2.49 3.18
N LEU A 44 6.31 -2.82 2.18
CA LEU A 44 7.62 -2.21 1.97
C LEU A 44 7.49 -0.70 1.69
N ILE A 45 6.57 -0.28 0.82
CA ILE A 45 6.34 1.16 0.56
C ILE A 45 5.91 1.89 1.84
N ILE A 46 4.99 1.31 2.62
CA ILE A 46 4.55 1.89 3.90
C ILE A 46 5.73 2.05 4.86
N HIS A 47 6.58 1.03 4.98
CA HIS A 47 7.79 1.08 5.81
C HIS A 47 8.77 2.17 5.37
N LEU A 48 9.00 2.30 4.06
CA LEU A 48 9.88 3.32 3.49
C LEU A 48 9.36 4.75 3.67
N LEU A 49 8.05 4.94 3.76
CA LEU A 49 7.43 6.25 4.07
C LEU A 49 7.56 6.64 5.55
N GLY A 50 7.88 5.67 6.42
CA GLY A 50 8.26 5.88 7.80
C GLY A 50 7.12 5.81 8.82
N PRO A 51 7.46 6.01 10.12
CA PRO A 51 6.57 5.72 11.24
C PRO A 51 5.19 6.39 11.22
N PRO A 52 5.02 7.64 10.74
CA PRO A 52 3.70 8.25 10.66
C PRO A 52 2.73 7.50 9.74
N VAL A 53 3.23 7.00 8.61
CA VAL A 53 2.42 6.27 7.62
C VAL A 53 2.13 4.85 8.11
N GLU A 54 3.11 4.19 8.71
CA GLU A 54 2.91 2.90 9.37
C GLU A 54 1.80 2.96 10.42
N ARG A 55 1.77 3.98 11.27
CA ARG A 55 0.70 4.14 12.27
C ARG A 55 -0.68 4.31 11.63
N TYR A 56 -0.79 5.01 10.51
CA TYR A 56 -2.08 5.17 9.82
C TYR A 56 -2.65 3.82 9.36
N TYR A 57 -1.79 2.92 8.88
CA TYR A 57 -2.21 1.61 8.41
C TYR A 57 -2.29 0.57 9.51
N TYR A 58 -1.38 0.55 10.48
CA TYR A 58 -1.28 -0.52 11.48
C TYR A 58 -1.78 -0.16 12.88
N ALA A 59 -2.25 1.08 13.11
CA ALA A 59 -2.80 1.42 14.42
C ALA A 59 -3.99 0.52 14.75
N PRO A 60 -4.05 -0.06 15.97
CA PRO A 60 -5.27 -0.64 16.48
C PRO A 60 -6.30 0.49 16.58
N GLY A 61 -7.39 0.35 15.84
CA GLY A 61 -8.50 1.31 15.89
C GLY A 61 -9.59 0.92 16.87
#